data_AF-A0A2S2PJW5-F1
#
_entry.id   AF-A0A2S2PJW5-F1
#
_cell.length_a   1.000
_cell.length_b   1.000
_cell.length_c   1.000
_cell.angle_alpha   90.00
_cell.angle_beta   90.00
_cell.angle_gamma   90.00
#
_symmetry.space_group_name_H-M   'P 1'
#
loop_
_entity.id
_entity.type
_entity.pdbx_description
1 polymer ?
#
loop_
_entity_poly.entity_id
_entity_poly.type
_entity_poly.pdbx_seq_one_letter_code
_entity_poly.pdbx_strand_id
1 'polypeptide(L)'
;MCGYHQLHTYPLLDCNAKRGLKFKHYWLNAYNWLAYFEKYQSAFCKFCVVFSTVGGVGGQKLGTLAVETFTNYKKAIEVFKRHGNLEYHKTALLKCDNFLNVYSHKSSSIINLIDSERTKQIETNRKRLIPIIECIMLCGQQKIALRGHRDYGPICFSSIYNVYITLY
;
A
#
# COMPACT_ATOMS: atom_id res chain seq x y z
N MET A 1 -9.67 -35.03 3.41
CA MET A 1 -10.78 -34.70 2.51
C MET A 1 -10.35 -33.48 1.69
N CYS A 2 -10.06 -33.68 0.40
CA CYS A 2 -9.47 -32.66 -0.47
C CYS A 2 -10.53 -31.59 -0.79
N GLY A 3 -10.25 -30.33 -0.45
CA GLY A 3 -11.18 -29.22 -0.60
C GLY A 3 -11.55 -28.96 -2.06
N TYR A 4 -12.85 -28.82 -2.31
CA TYR A 4 -13.42 -28.33 -3.56
C TYR A 4 -12.77 -27.00 -3.93
N HIS A 5 -11.86 -27.00 -4.91
CA HIS A 5 -11.48 -25.78 -5.61
C HIS A 5 -12.68 -25.32 -6.42
N GLN A 6 -13.37 -24.31 -5.94
CA GLN A 6 -14.46 -23.66 -6.67
C GLN A 6 -13.88 -23.09 -7.97
N LEU A 7 -14.21 -23.72 -9.10
CA LEU A 7 -13.80 -23.26 -10.42
C LEU A 7 -14.53 -21.95 -10.71
N HIS A 8 -13.90 -20.83 -10.35
CA HIS A 8 -14.41 -19.50 -10.68
C HIS A 8 -14.59 -19.41 -12.21
N THR A 9 -15.84 -19.19 -12.63
CA THR A 9 -16.19 -19.12 -14.05
C THR A 9 -16.09 -17.69 -14.52
N TYR A 10 -15.13 -17.41 -15.40
CA TYR A 10 -14.94 -16.07 -15.96
C TYR A 10 -15.96 -15.80 -17.08
N PRO A 11 -16.63 -14.63 -17.07
CA PRO A 11 -17.62 -14.27 -18.06
C PRO A 11 -17.01 -14.06 -19.46
N LEU A 12 -17.83 -14.25 -20.48
CA LEU A 12 -17.48 -14.01 -21.87
C LEU A 12 -17.79 -12.55 -22.23
N LEU A 13 -16.76 -11.80 -22.63
CA LEU A 13 -16.93 -10.43 -23.14
C LEU A 13 -17.51 -10.46 -24.56
N ASP A 14 -18.38 -9.51 -24.90
CA ASP A 14 -18.94 -9.35 -26.24
C ASP A 14 -17.86 -9.19 -27.31
N CYS A 15 -16.80 -8.44 -27.01
CA CYS A 15 -15.65 -8.26 -27.91
C CYS A 15 -14.90 -9.57 -28.21
N ASN A 16 -15.05 -10.58 -27.34
CA ASN A 16 -14.47 -11.90 -27.48
C ASN A 16 -15.50 -12.98 -27.83
N ALA A 17 -16.80 -12.64 -27.92
CA ALA A 17 -17.90 -13.60 -28.09
C ALA A 17 -17.78 -14.41 -29.38
N LYS A 18 -17.39 -13.77 -30.49
CA LYS A 18 -17.16 -14.43 -31.79
C LYS A 18 -16.16 -15.59 -31.75
N ARG A 19 -15.28 -15.64 -30.74
CA ARG A 19 -14.25 -16.68 -30.58
C ARG A 19 -14.40 -17.47 -29.27
N GLY A 20 -15.41 -17.17 -28.45
CA GLY A 20 -15.60 -17.81 -27.15
C GLY A 20 -14.41 -17.61 -26.18
N LEU A 21 -13.62 -16.54 -26.33
CA LEU A 21 -12.42 -16.34 -25.53
C LEU A 21 -12.76 -15.69 -24.18
N LYS A 22 -12.48 -16.40 -23.09
CA LYS A 22 -12.63 -15.91 -21.72
C LYS A 22 -11.29 -15.82 -21.01
N PHE A 23 -11.26 -15.04 -19.93
CA PHE A 23 -10.11 -15.01 -19.04
C PHE A 23 -9.85 -16.43 -18.50
N LYS A 24 -8.58 -16.83 -18.42
CA LYS A 24 -8.20 -18.17 -17.97
C LYS A 24 -7.57 -18.09 -16.58
N HIS A 25 -8.13 -18.86 -15.63
CA HIS A 25 -7.67 -18.87 -14.24
C HIS A 25 -6.16 -19.11 -14.11
N TYR A 26 -5.61 -20.03 -14.90
CA TYR A 26 -4.20 -20.40 -14.78
C TYR A 26 -3.24 -19.22 -15.03
N TRP A 27 -3.68 -18.14 -15.70
CA TRP A 27 -2.87 -16.95 -15.86
C TRP A 27 -2.56 -16.26 -14.54
N LEU A 28 -3.46 -16.29 -13.56
CA LEU A 28 -3.20 -15.75 -12.23
C LEU A 28 -2.10 -16.52 -11.51
N ASN A 29 -2.04 -17.84 -11.72
CA ASN A 29 -1.01 -18.71 -11.15
C ASN A 29 0.33 -18.56 -11.89
N ALA A 30 0.30 -18.35 -13.21
CA ALA A 30 1.50 -18.20 -14.02
C ALA A 30 2.15 -16.81 -13.85
N TYR A 31 1.35 -15.78 -13.59
CA TYR A 31 1.80 -14.40 -13.45
C TYR A 31 1.31 -13.85 -12.11
N ASN A 32 2.10 -14.04 -11.05
CA ASN A 32 1.72 -13.67 -9.68
C ASN A 32 1.32 -12.20 -9.51
N TRP A 33 1.78 -11.31 -10.38
CA TRP A 33 1.45 -9.89 -10.41
C TRP A 33 0.11 -9.57 -11.09
N LEU A 34 -0.45 -10.50 -11.85
CA LEU A 34 -1.70 -10.35 -12.58
C LEU A 34 -2.87 -10.42 -11.62
N ALA A 35 -3.85 -9.55 -11.84
CA ALA A 35 -5.13 -9.55 -11.15
C ALA A 35 -6.25 -9.42 -12.17
N TYR A 36 -7.40 -9.99 -11.85
CA TYR A 36 -8.62 -9.88 -12.63
C TYR A 36 -9.60 -8.95 -11.92
N PHE A 37 -10.18 -8.02 -12.67
CA PHE A 37 -11.23 -7.14 -12.17
C PHE A 37 -12.57 -7.55 -12.75
N GLU A 38 -13.44 -8.13 -11.92
CA GLU A 38 -14.72 -8.70 -12.36
C GLU A 38 -15.66 -7.66 -12.97
N LYS A 39 -15.79 -6.49 -12.32
CA LYS A 39 -16.67 -5.41 -12.78
C LYS A 39 -16.39 -4.96 -14.22
N TYR A 40 -15.11 -4.94 -14.61
CA TYR A 40 -14.67 -4.53 -15.95
C TYR A 40 -14.26 -5.71 -16.81
N GLN A 41 -14.41 -6.93 -16.27
CA GLN A 41 -14.01 -8.18 -16.88
C GLN A 41 -12.61 -8.09 -17.52
N SER A 42 -11.64 -7.54 -16.80
CA SER A 42 -10.38 -7.11 -17.39
C SER A 42 -9.20 -7.50 -16.51
N ALA A 43 -8.02 -7.63 -17.12
CA ALA A 43 -6.80 -7.95 -16.41
C ALA A 43 -5.98 -6.68 -16.15
N PHE A 44 -5.27 -6.64 -15.03
CA PHE A 44 -4.36 -5.56 -14.67
C PHE A 44 -3.18 -6.10 -13.84
N CYS A 45 -2.14 -5.30 -13.68
CA CYS A 45 -1.00 -5.60 -12.82
C CYS A 45 -1.14 -4.84 -11.51
N LYS A 46 -1.33 -5.57 -10.40
CA LYS A 46 -1.57 -4.97 -9.08
C LYS A 46 -0.42 -4.07 -8.61
N PHE A 47 0.82 -4.46 -8.93
CA PHE A 47 2.00 -3.68 -8.53
C PHE A 47 2.15 -2.42 -9.38
N CYS A 48 1.95 -2.52 -10.69
CA CYS A 48 2.08 -1.36 -11.57
C CYS A 48 1.01 -0.31 -11.29
N VAL A 49 -0.23 -0.72 -11.00
CA VAL A 49 -1.31 0.21 -10.65
C VAL A 49 -0.97 1.02 -9.40
N VAL A 50 -0.29 0.43 -8.42
CA VAL A 50 -0.02 1.08 -7.13
C VAL A 50 1.33 1.83 -7.12
N PHE A 51 2.37 1.27 -7.73
CA PHE A 51 3.76 1.72 -7.54
C PHE A 51 4.40 2.35 -8.78
N SER A 52 3.78 2.24 -9.96
CA SER A 52 4.30 2.86 -11.18
C SER A 52 3.78 4.28 -11.33
N THR A 53 4.68 5.26 -11.23
CA THR A 53 4.36 6.68 -11.47
C THR A 53 4.87 7.16 -12.83
N VAL A 54 5.97 6.58 -13.32
CA VAL A 54 6.59 6.84 -14.62
C VAL A 54 7.16 5.55 -15.19
N GLY A 55 7.24 5.44 -16.51
CA GLY A 55 7.68 4.24 -17.22
C GLY A 55 9.19 3.93 -17.19
N GLY A 56 9.92 4.33 -16.15
CA GLY A 56 11.37 4.14 -16.08
C GLY A 56 12.18 5.24 -16.78
N VAL A 57 13.33 4.89 -17.37
CA VAL A 57 14.29 5.84 -17.96
C VAL A 57 13.68 6.55 -19.17
N GLY A 58 13.76 7.88 -19.19
CA GLY A 58 13.20 8.70 -20.27
C GLY A 58 11.69 8.98 -20.16
N GLY A 59 11.05 8.62 -19.03
CA GLY A 59 9.66 9.00 -18.78
C GLY A 59 8.65 8.30 -19.70
N GLN A 60 8.91 7.05 -20.08
CA GLN A 60 7.98 6.25 -20.88
C GLN A 60 6.56 6.31 -20.30
N LYS A 61 5.55 6.41 -21.16
CA LYS A 61 4.16 6.39 -20.72
C LYS A 61 3.79 4.99 -20.21
N LEU A 62 3.11 4.95 -19.07
CA LEU A 62 2.53 3.72 -18.55
C LEU A 62 1.48 3.20 -19.53
N GLY A 63 1.56 1.91 -19.84
CA GLY A 63 0.70 1.30 -20.84
C GLY A 63 -0.39 0.40 -20.25
N THR A 64 -0.84 -0.49 -21.11
CA THR A 64 -1.79 -1.57 -20.79
C THR A 64 -1.33 -2.38 -19.57
N LEU A 65 -2.29 -2.77 -18.73
CA LEU A 65 -2.17 -3.41 -17.42
C LEU A 65 -1.74 -2.49 -16.26
N ALA A 66 -1.20 -1.30 -16.53
CA ALA A 66 -0.81 -0.33 -15.50
C ALA A 66 -1.82 0.81 -15.35
N VAL A 67 -2.19 1.45 -16.47
CA VAL A 67 -3.20 2.51 -16.51
C VAL A 67 -4.49 2.00 -17.13
N GLU A 68 -4.37 1.37 -18.31
CA GLU A 68 -5.49 0.80 -19.02
C GLU A 68 -5.65 -0.68 -18.70
N THR A 69 -6.89 -1.12 -18.47
CA THR A 69 -7.19 -2.52 -18.23
C THR A 69 -7.15 -3.34 -19.52
N PHE A 70 -6.78 -4.62 -19.43
CA PHE A 70 -6.60 -5.49 -20.60
C PHE A 70 -7.76 -6.47 -20.81
N THR A 71 -8.35 -6.45 -22.01
CA THR A 71 -9.51 -7.29 -22.39
C THR A 71 -9.25 -8.17 -23.62
N ASN A 72 -8.17 -7.95 -24.38
CA ASN A 72 -7.87 -8.69 -25.61
C ASN A 72 -7.18 -10.03 -25.34
N TYR A 73 -7.96 -11.02 -24.93
CA TYR A 73 -7.45 -12.32 -24.50
C TYR A 73 -6.79 -13.16 -25.59
N LYS A 74 -6.95 -12.82 -26.88
CA LYS A 74 -6.22 -13.47 -27.98
C LYS A 74 -4.71 -13.30 -27.85
N LYS A 75 -4.26 -12.14 -27.37
CA LYS A 75 -2.83 -11.80 -27.21
C LYS A 75 -2.37 -11.85 -25.75
N ALA A 76 -3.15 -12.47 -24.86
CA ALA A 76 -2.88 -12.44 -23.42
C ALA A 76 -1.46 -12.88 -23.06
N ILE A 77 -1.02 -14.05 -23.54
CA ILE A 77 0.30 -14.60 -23.21
C ILE A 77 1.42 -13.68 -23.68
N GLU A 78 1.33 -13.17 -24.91
CA GLU A 78 2.31 -12.25 -25.49
C GLU A 78 2.39 -10.95 -24.67
N VAL A 79 1.23 -10.35 -24.37
CA VAL A 79 1.15 -9.10 -23.62
C VAL A 79 1.63 -9.28 -22.18
N PHE A 80 1.31 -10.40 -21.53
CA PHE A 80 1.74 -10.66 -20.16
C PHE A 80 3.25 -10.87 -20.08
N LYS A 81 3.83 -11.66 -20.99
CA LYS A 81 5.30 -11.83 -21.08
C LYS A 81 5.99 -10.49 -21.34
N ARG A 82 5.50 -9.72 -22.31
CA ARG A 82 6.05 -8.40 -22.62
C ARG A 82 5.96 -7.46 -21.41
N HIS A 83 4.82 -7.41 -20.74
CA HIS A 83 4.62 -6.56 -19.57
C HIS A 83 5.57 -6.90 -18.41
N GLY A 84 5.74 -8.19 -18.12
CA GLY A 84 6.67 -8.66 -17.10
C GLY A 84 8.12 -8.23 -17.34
N ASN A 85 8.49 -7.98 -18.59
CA ASN A 85 9.83 -7.54 -18.98
C ASN A 85 10.02 -6.03 -18.98
N LEU A 86 8.96 -5.22 -18.79
CA LEU A 86 9.05 -3.77 -18.78
C LEU A 86 9.79 -3.26 -17.52
N GLU A 87 10.62 -2.24 -17.68
CA GLU A 87 11.41 -1.69 -16.58
C GLU A 87 10.55 -1.07 -15.47
N TYR A 88 9.45 -0.41 -15.83
CA TYR A 88 8.53 0.11 -14.83
C TYR A 88 7.84 -1.00 -14.03
N HIS A 89 7.66 -2.19 -14.60
CA HIS A 89 7.10 -3.33 -13.88
C HIS A 89 8.10 -3.87 -12.85
N LYS A 90 9.35 -4.04 -13.25
CA LYS A 90 10.43 -4.48 -12.35
C LYS A 90 10.67 -3.49 -11.22
N THR A 91 10.67 -2.18 -11.52
CA THR A 91 10.80 -1.14 -10.49
C THR A 91 9.58 -1.08 -9.57
N ALA A 92 8.36 -1.30 -10.08
CA ALA A 92 7.17 -1.41 -9.24
C ALA A 92 7.23 -2.61 -8.29
N LEU A 93 7.75 -3.76 -8.74
CA LEU A 93 8.01 -4.92 -7.88
C LEU A 93 9.00 -4.56 -6.77
N LEU A 94 10.14 -3.95 -7.11
CA LEU A 94 11.14 -3.53 -6.12
C LEU A 94 10.57 -2.54 -5.09
N LYS A 95 9.76 -1.57 -5.54
CA LYS A 95 9.06 -0.64 -4.63
C LYS A 95 8.10 -1.36 -3.70
N CYS A 96 7.35 -2.33 -4.22
CA CYS A 96 6.44 -3.15 -3.43
C CYS A 96 7.20 -3.95 -2.36
N ASP A 97 8.30 -4.62 -2.74
CA ASP A 97 9.11 -5.41 -1.81
C ASP A 97 9.71 -4.54 -0.71
N ASN A 98 10.25 -3.37 -1.07
CA ASN A 98 10.76 -2.40 -0.11
C ASN A 98 9.65 -1.91 0.83
N PHE A 99 8.46 -1.61 0.30
CA PHE A 99 7.32 -1.23 1.11
C PHE A 99 6.93 -2.33 2.10
N LEU A 100 6.85 -3.59 1.66
CA LEU A 100 6.52 -4.73 2.51
C LEU A 100 7.58 -4.99 3.57
N ASN A 101 8.86 -4.83 3.25
CA ASN A 101 9.96 -4.98 4.21
C ASN A 101 9.95 -3.90 5.30
N VAL A 102 9.61 -2.66 4.95
CA VAL A 102 9.43 -1.58 5.93
C VAL A 102 8.17 -1.80 6.76
N TYR A 103 7.05 -2.17 6.12
CA TYR A 103 5.78 -2.42 6.79
C TYR A 103 5.84 -3.59 7.78
N SER A 104 6.53 -4.67 7.42
CA SER A 104 6.73 -5.85 8.28
C SER A 104 7.85 -5.70 9.31
N HIS A 105 8.40 -4.49 9.48
CA HIS A 105 9.50 -4.18 10.41
C HIS A 105 10.78 -4.99 10.19
N LYS A 106 10.97 -5.59 8.99
CA LYS A 106 12.21 -6.28 8.61
C LYS A 106 13.34 -5.30 8.29
N SER A 107 13.00 -4.08 7.88
CA SER A 107 13.94 -3.02 7.54
C SER A 107 13.43 -1.67 8.01
N SER A 108 14.34 -0.77 8.39
CA SER A 108 13.97 0.62 8.69
C SER A 108 13.77 1.42 7.40
N SER A 109 12.84 2.38 7.43
CA SER A 109 12.67 3.30 6.30
C SER A 109 13.93 4.14 6.10
N ILE A 110 14.21 4.55 4.85
CA ILE A 110 15.38 5.39 4.52
C ILE A 110 15.38 6.69 5.33
N ILE A 111 14.20 7.29 5.53
CA ILE A 111 14.05 8.51 6.33
C ILE A 111 14.55 8.29 7.76
N ASN A 112 14.19 7.16 8.38
CA ASN A 112 14.60 6.84 9.74
C ASN A 112 16.07 6.43 9.83
N LEU A 113 16.65 5.86 8.77
CA LEU A 113 18.07 5.55 8.70
C LEU A 113 18.94 6.81 8.64
N ILE A 114 18.50 7.82 7.88
CA ILE A 114 19.21 9.10 7.76
C ILE A 114 19.02 9.95 9.02
N ASP A 115 17.79 9.99 9.54
CA ASP A 115 17.40 10.79 10.70
C ASP A 115 17.25 9.90 11.94
N SER A 116 18.40 9.53 12.50
CA SER A 116 18.45 8.72 13.72
C SER A 116 17.81 9.42 14.92
N GLU A 117 17.80 10.76 14.93
CA GLU A 117 17.20 11.55 16.01
C GLU A 117 15.67 11.47 15.98
N ARG A 118 15.06 11.54 14.79
CA ARG A 118 13.63 11.26 14.62
C ARG A 118 13.25 9.88 15.14
N THR A 119 14.09 8.87 14.90
CA THR A 119 13.82 7.51 15.39
C THR A 119 13.80 7.46 16.92
N LYS A 120 14.75 8.12 17.58
CA LYS A 120 14.77 8.26 19.05
C LYS A 120 13.53 9.01 19.55
N GLN A 121 13.15 10.10 18.91
CA GLN A 121 11.96 10.86 19.27
C GLN A 121 10.68 10.02 19.17
N ILE A 122 10.52 9.23 18.11
CA ILE A 122 9.40 8.29 17.96
C ILE A 122 9.40 7.29 19.12
N GLU A 123 10.55 6.72 19.47
CA GLU A 123 10.66 5.76 20.57
C GLU A 123 10.34 6.41 21.93
N THR A 124 10.87 7.59 22.21
CA THR A 124 10.56 8.36 23.42
C THR A 124 9.08 8.69 23.51
N ASN A 125 8.46 9.14 22.41
CA ASN A 125 7.02 9.45 22.38
C ASN A 125 6.17 8.20 22.62
N ARG A 126 6.55 7.04 22.05
CA ARG A 126 5.88 5.77 22.34
C ARG A 126 5.98 5.38 23.81
N LYS A 127 7.17 5.52 24.43
CA LYS A 127 7.36 5.28 25.86
C LYS A 127 6.53 6.22 26.73
N ARG A 128 6.36 7.49 26.33
CA ARG A 128 5.50 8.46 27.02
C ARG A 128 4.00 8.16 26.91
N LEU A 129 3.55 7.51 25.83
CA LEU A 129 2.14 7.12 25.68
C LEU A 129 1.74 5.99 26.63
N ILE A 130 2.66 5.10 27.01
CA ILE A 130 2.40 3.98 27.93
C ILE A 130 1.78 4.47 29.25
N PRO A 131 2.41 5.35 30.04
CA PRO A 131 1.84 5.80 31.32
C PRO A 131 0.55 6.61 31.15
N ILE A 132 0.37 7.30 30.02
CA ILE A 132 -0.89 8.02 29.74
C ILE A 132 -2.04 7.02 29.57
N ILE A 133 -1.82 5.94 28.82
CA ILE A 133 -2.80 4.87 28.62
C ILE A 133 -3.06 4.14 29.94
N GLU A 134 -2.01 3.82 30.70
CA GLU A 134 -2.12 3.20 32.02
C GLU A 134 -2.94 4.08 32.99
N CYS A 135 -2.72 5.38 32.99
CA CYS A 135 -3.51 6.34 33.77
C CYS A 135 -4.98 6.34 33.34
N ILE A 136 -5.26 6.35 32.03
CA ILE A 136 -6.63 6.26 31.51
C ILE A 136 -7.31 4.96 31.95
N MET A 137 -6.60 3.82 31.89
CA MET A 137 -7.09 2.53 32.36
C MET A 137 -7.38 2.52 33.86
N LEU A 138 -6.46 3.06 34.67
CA LEU A 138 -6.59 3.17 36.12
C LEU A 138 -7.82 4.00 36.50
N CYS A 139 -7.97 5.18 35.89
CA CYS A 139 -9.12 6.04 36.11
C CYS A 139 -10.42 5.33 35.74
N GLY A 140 -10.46 4.61 34.61
CA GLY A 140 -11.60 3.80 34.21
C GLY A 140 -11.96 2.71 35.23
N GLN A 141 -10.97 1.98 35.75
CA GLN A 141 -11.17 0.92 36.75
C GLN A 141 -11.67 1.47 38.10
N GLN A 142 -11.14 2.62 38.52
CA GLN A 142 -11.49 3.26 39.78
C GLN A 142 -12.75 4.15 39.67
N LYS A 143 -13.34 4.26 38.48
CA LYS A 143 -14.46 5.18 38.17
C LYS A 143 -14.13 6.64 38.48
N ILE A 144 -12.88 7.02 38.29
CA ILE A 144 -12.40 8.40 38.40
C ILE A 144 -12.59 9.08 37.04
N ALA A 145 -13.14 10.28 37.05
CA ALA A 145 -13.29 11.07 35.83
C ALA A 145 -11.90 11.48 35.27
N LEU A 146 -11.70 11.33 33.96
CA LEU A 146 -10.47 11.75 33.27
C LEU A 146 -10.29 13.27 33.20
N ARG A 147 -11.38 14.01 33.47
CA ARG A 147 -11.39 15.47 33.54
C ARG A 147 -11.88 15.90 34.90
N GLY A 148 -11.29 16.97 35.41
CA GLY A 148 -11.73 17.63 36.61
C GLY A 148 -13.08 18.33 36.41
N HIS A 149 -13.77 18.59 37.51
CA HIS A 149 -15.01 19.36 37.54
C HIS A 149 -14.84 20.82 37.05
N ARG A 150 -13.60 21.30 36.86
CA ARG A 150 -13.24 22.68 36.48
C ARG A 150 -12.35 22.82 35.24
N ASP A 151 -12.34 21.84 34.34
CA ASP A 151 -11.54 21.89 33.10
C ASP A 151 -12.19 22.76 31.98
N TYR A 152 -12.86 23.84 32.36
CA TYR A 152 -13.42 24.84 31.45
C TYR A 152 -12.53 26.07 31.43
N GLY A 153 -12.08 26.44 30.24
CA GLY A 153 -11.21 27.58 29.98
C GLY A 153 -10.39 27.37 28.72
N PRO A 154 -9.89 28.44 28.08
CA PRO A 154 -8.98 28.31 26.95
C PRO A 154 -7.75 27.50 27.37
N ILE A 155 -7.38 26.51 26.55
CA ILE A 155 -6.15 25.73 26.76
C ILE A 155 -4.98 26.68 26.54
N CYS A 156 -4.43 27.22 27.63
CA CYS A 156 -3.28 28.11 27.57
C CYS A 156 -2.02 27.26 27.51
N PHE A 157 -1.49 27.04 26.31
CA PHE A 157 -0.13 26.52 26.17
C PHE A 157 0.81 27.63 26.64
N SER A 158 1.36 27.51 27.85
CA SER A 158 2.49 28.34 28.26
C SER A 158 3.63 28.05 27.30
N SER A 159 3.91 29.01 26.42
CA SER A 159 4.99 28.92 25.45
C SER A 159 6.33 29.02 26.18
N ILE A 160 6.83 27.89 26.70
CA ILE A 160 8.14 27.81 27.39
C ILE A 160 9.26 27.43 26.39
N TYR A 161 9.07 27.64 25.09
CA TYR A 161 10.14 27.51 24.10
C TYR A 161 10.25 28.76 23.22
N ASN A 162 10.68 29.87 23.83
CA ASN A 162 11.46 30.88 23.10
C ASN A 162 12.94 30.48 23.20
N VAL A 163 13.36 29.53 22.35
CA VAL A 163 14.78 29.41 22.01
C VAL A 163 15.02 30.45 20.92
N TYR A 164 15.73 31.52 21.29
CA TYR A 164 16.23 32.54 20.38
C TYR A 164 16.99 31.88 19.23
N ILE A 165 16.39 31.88 18.04
CA ILE A 165 17.14 31.75 16.78
C ILE A 165 17.39 33.18 16.31
N THR A 166 18.55 33.71 16.67
CA THR A 166 19.18 34.81 15.92
C THR A 166 19.66 34.26 14.59
N LEU A 167 19.04 34.71 13.50
CA LEU A 167 19.57 34.59 12.15
C LEU A 167 20.66 35.67 11.98
N TYR A 168 21.89 35.23 11.71
CA TYR A 168 22.82 35.93 10.81
C TYR A 168 22.95 35.07 9.56
#